data_AF-A0A2N6NXA0-F1
#
_entry.id   AF-A0A2N6NXA0-F1
#
_cell.length_a   1.000
_cell.length_b   1.000
_cell.length_c   1.000
_cell.angle_alpha   90.00
_cell.angle_beta   90.00
_cell.angle_gamma   90.00
#
_symmetry.space_group_name_H-M   'P 1'
#
loop_
_entity.id
_entity.type
_entity.pdbx_description
1 polymer ?
#
loop_
_entity_poly.entity_id
_entity_poly.type
_entity_poly.pdbx_seq_one_letter_code
_entity_poly.pdbx_strand_id
1 'polypeptide(L)'
;MSLTEKSSPKEHNATLCDDNHSSTGSESAHDVFGSEEHHDIKYKRLSWQLVAILMIAEIVSNGMLSLPSAFAAVGMVPGIVIIVFLGVFATYTSWLLVQFKLRHPEVHTMADAGFIMFGPIGREIMAFGTFSFAIFATGSQLLAGQIALASLSDSKLCNLVYTGIFTVASLAVSLPRTFHGLGYVSILSVVSIIIAGIVAMGAAGAEPVVGRSVEAAVTSDFYSAFAAVTNPVFSFAGHFMFFVLISEMKEPKHAMRSAYCLQTFTTTYYVIFAAVTYGYLGSQVLSPSFSSLSPYWAKVSYGIAIPNLLLAAALYAHTAAKVIFVRLFRKSNHLHSHTVIGWSAWVILVVFCNALAFLLATGVPIFNYLVGLAASLFAAWFTYGVAGMFWLHDSYHDGAGFHEWRRQWGQFLLCAFTVVAGAFICVAGLYVTIRGLVDAYANGEIPSPFSCK
;
A
#
# COMPACT_ATOMS: atom_id res chain seq x y z
N MET A 1 26.59 54.76 -66.40
CA MET A 1 27.40 54.65 -65.18
C MET A 1 26.67 55.39 -64.06
N SER A 2 26.36 54.68 -62.97
CA SER A 2 25.80 55.14 -61.67
C SER A 2 24.36 55.67 -61.70
N LEU A 3 23.31 54.90 -61.35
CA LEU A 3 22.92 54.34 -60.03
C LEU A 3 22.56 55.41 -58.96
N THR A 4 21.28 55.77 -59.04
CA THR A 4 20.26 55.98 -57.98
C THR A 4 20.70 56.11 -56.52
N GLU A 5 20.49 57.33 -56.06
CA GLU A 5 20.14 57.84 -54.74
C GLU A 5 19.31 56.89 -53.85
N LYS A 6 19.75 56.69 -52.59
CA LYS A 6 18.87 56.20 -51.52
C LYS A 6 19.25 56.85 -50.20
N SER A 7 18.36 57.71 -49.71
CA SER A 7 18.39 58.38 -48.42
C SER A 7 18.00 57.42 -47.29
N SER A 8 18.72 57.54 -46.16
CA SER A 8 18.47 56.84 -44.90
C SER A 8 17.50 57.63 -44.03
N PRO A 9 16.59 56.96 -43.28
CA PRO A 9 16.17 57.53 -42.01
C PRO A 9 16.11 56.53 -40.84
N LYS A 10 16.60 57.03 -39.71
CA LYS A 10 16.13 56.87 -38.30
C LYS A 10 16.46 55.58 -37.55
N GLU A 11 17.42 55.74 -36.63
CA GLU A 11 17.63 54.92 -35.44
C GLU A 11 16.41 54.95 -34.51
N HIS A 12 16.00 53.77 -34.05
CA HIS A 12 15.15 53.60 -32.87
C HIS A 12 15.84 52.62 -31.93
N ASN A 13 16.09 53.09 -30.71
CA ASN A 13 16.71 52.36 -29.60
C ASN A 13 16.00 51.03 -29.31
N ALA A 14 16.76 49.95 -29.25
CA ALA A 14 16.37 48.73 -28.56
C ALA A 14 17.47 48.36 -27.55
N THR A 15 17.23 48.76 -26.30
CA THR A 15 18.00 48.30 -25.14
C THR A 15 17.61 46.84 -24.88
N LEU A 16 18.60 45.95 -24.95
CA LEU A 16 18.47 44.55 -24.54
C LEU A 16 18.17 44.48 -23.04
N CYS A 17 17.01 43.94 -22.68
CA CYS A 17 16.76 43.40 -21.35
C CYS A 17 16.80 41.87 -21.44
N ASP A 18 17.57 41.25 -20.56
CA ASP A 18 17.73 39.81 -20.41
C ASP A 18 16.40 39.12 -20.07
N ASP A 19 15.86 38.36 -21.02
CA ASP A 19 14.81 37.37 -20.77
C ASP A 19 15.45 36.06 -20.29
N ASN A 20 15.68 35.96 -18.98
CA ASN A 20 16.08 34.72 -18.32
C ASN A 20 15.11 34.39 -17.17
N HIS A 21 13.82 34.31 -17.48
CA HIS A 21 12.78 33.73 -16.60
C HIS A 21 11.59 33.21 -17.42
N SER A 22 11.69 32.00 -17.99
CA SER A 22 10.51 31.35 -18.59
C SER A 22 10.47 29.81 -18.54
N SER A 23 11.33 29.15 -17.75
CA SER A 23 11.32 27.68 -17.64
C SER A 23 10.55 27.11 -16.43
N THR A 24 9.97 27.94 -15.56
CA THR A 24 9.23 27.48 -14.36
C THR A 24 7.70 27.63 -14.46
N GLY A 25 7.18 28.18 -15.56
CA GLY A 25 5.76 28.55 -15.69
C GLY A 25 4.81 27.42 -16.15
N SER A 26 5.29 26.37 -16.83
CA SER A 26 4.41 25.33 -17.39
C SER A 26 4.23 24.11 -16.50
N GLU A 27 5.20 23.77 -15.63
CA GLU A 27 5.05 22.65 -14.68
C GLU A 27 4.01 22.97 -13.56
N SER A 28 3.74 24.24 -13.26
CA SER A 28 2.85 24.64 -12.15
C SER A 28 1.35 24.64 -12.47
N ALA A 29 0.97 24.74 -13.76
CA ALA A 29 -0.43 24.85 -14.19
C ALA A 29 -1.18 23.50 -14.25
N HIS A 30 -0.46 22.38 -14.32
CA HIS A 30 -1.03 21.03 -14.47
C HIS A 30 -0.90 20.14 -13.21
N ASP A 31 -0.30 20.66 -12.15
CA ASP A 31 -0.13 19.94 -10.89
C ASP A 31 -1.41 19.99 -10.03
N VAL A 32 -1.80 18.85 -9.45
CA VAL A 32 -3.03 18.65 -8.65
C VAL A 32 -3.20 19.71 -7.55
N PHE A 33 -2.11 20.12 -6.90
CA PHE A 33 -2.17 21.08 -5.80
C PHE A 33 -1.77 22.51 -6.22
N GLY A 34 -1.36 22.71 -7.48
CA GLY A 34 -0.94 24.00 -8.00
C GLY A 34 0.23 24.65 -7.24
N SER A 35 0.32 25.98 -7.32
CA SER A 35 1.22 26.79 -6.47
C SER A 35 0.62 26.95 -5.08
N GLU A 36 1.30 26.45 -4.05
CA GLU A 36 0.85 26.48 -2.65
C GLU A 36 1.42 27.68 -1.85
N GLU A 37 1.95 28.72 -2.51
CA GLU A 37 2.57 29.86 -1.82
C GLU A 37 1.61 30.57 -0.86
N HIS A 38 0.32 30.65 -1.21
CA HIS A 38 -0.73 31.32 -0.45
C HIS A 38 -1.73 30.37 0.24
N HIS A 39 -1.49 29.06 0.25
CA HIS A 39 -2.37 28.08 0.91
C HIS A 39 -2.01 27.90 2.39
N ASP A 40 -3.04 27.87 3.25
CA ASP A 40 -2.84 27.60 4.69
C ASP A 40 -2.30 26.18 4.92
N ILE A 41 -2.79 25.22 4.13
CA ILE A 41 -2.36 23.82 4.15
C ILE A 41 -1.48 23.58 2.92
N LYS A 42 -0.22 23.23 3.17
CA LYS A 42 0.74 22.87 2.13
C LYS A 42 0.96 21.36 2.11
N TYR A 43 0.61 20.71 1.01
CA TYR A 43 0.66 19.27 0.82
C TYR A 43 2.04 18.79 0.31
N LYS A 44 2.76 19.60 -0.49
CA LYS A 44 4.08 19.22 -1.06
C LYS A 44 5.24 19.37 -0.06
N ARG A 45 5.22 18.61 1.02
CA ARG A 45 6.24 18.69 2.08
C ARG A 45 7.08 17.42 2.25
N LEU A 46 6.72 16.32 1.59
CA LEU A 46 7.42 15.05 1.81
C LEU A 46 8.73 14.98 1.03
N SER A 47 9.80 14.53 1.70
CA SER A 47 11.03 14.11 1.03
C SER A 47 10.91 12.65 0.58
N TRP A 48 11.75 12.23 -0.37
CA TRP A 48 11.74 10.84 -0.83
C TRP A 48 12.07 9.84 0.30
N GLN A 49 12.92 10.23 1.27
CA GLN A 49 13.23 9.40 2.44
C GLN A 49 12.00 9.23 3.33
N LEU A 50 11.26 10.32 3.57
CA LEU A 50 10.07 10.27 4.41
C LEU A 50 8.95 9.45 3.75
N VAL A 51 8.80 9.53 2.43
CA VAL A 51 7.89 8.65 1.67
C VAL A 51 8.32 7.19 1.78
N ALA A 52 9.63 6.89 1.70
CA ALA A 52 10.11 5.53 1.89
C ALA A 52 9.75 4.99 3.28
N ILE A 53 9.99 5.77 4.33
CA ILE A 53 9.67 5.39 5.72
C ILE A 53 8.16 5.20 5.91
N LEU A 54 7.33 6.08 5.33
CA LEU A 54 5.87 5.95 5.36
C LEU A 54 5.39 4.65 4.70
N MET A 55 5.90 4.33 3.51
CA MET A 55 5.56 3.09 2.83
C MET A 55 6.06 1.85 3.59
N ILE A 56 7.25 1.92 4.20
CA ILE A 56 7.77 0.83 5.03
C ILE A 56 6.88 0.62 6.26
N ALA A 57 6.50 1.69 6.96
CA ALA A 57 5.62 1.63 8.14
C ALA A 57 4.29 0.94 7.82
N GLU A 58 3.73 1.30 6.67
CA GLU A 58 2.47 0.78 6.15
C GLU A 58 2.59 -0.71 5.78
N ILE A 59 3.55 -1.05 4.92
CA ILE A 59 3.61 -2.35 4.24
C ILE A 59 4.15 -3.46 5.15
N VAL A 60 5.21 -3.18 5.93
CA VAL A 60 5.91 -4.20 6.74
C VAL A 60 5.00 -4.85 7.77
N SER A 61 4.07 -4.07 8.33
CA SER A 61 3.21 -4.44 9.46
C SER A 61 2.46 -5.75 9.27
N ASN A 62 1.42 -5.77 8.42
CA ASN A 62 0.62 -6.97 8.20
C ASN A 62 1.38 -7.97 7.36
N GLY A 63 2.18 -7.46 6.42
CA GLY A 63 2.92 -8.27 5.49
C GLY A 63 3.81 -9.28 6.21
N MET A 64 4.60 -8.88 7.21
CA MET A 64 5.50 -9.80 7.89
C MET A 64 4.78 -10.87 8.72
N LEU A 65 3.63 -10.54 9.30
CA LEU A 65 2.94 -11.38 10.27
C LEU A 65 2.29 -12.62 9.65
N SER A 66 1.96 -12.59 8.35
CA SER A 66 1.37 -13.72 7.62
C SER A 66 2.37 -14.54 6.80
N LEU A 67 3.62 -14.08 6.64
CA LEU A 67 4.59 -14.78 5.79
C LEU A 67 5.09 -16.11 6.37
N PRO A 68 5.34 -16.26 7.68
CA PRO A 68 5.75 -17.55 8.24
C PRO A 68 4.74 -18.66 7.98
N SER A 69 3.44 -18.38 8.05
CA SER A 69 2.40 -19.38 7.77
C SER A 69 2.32 -19.75 6.28
N ALA A 70 2.73 -18.86 5.37
CA ALA A 70 2.90 -19.22 3.97
C ALA A 70 4.03 -20.26 3.80
N PHE A 71 5.13 -20.13 4.56
CA PHE A 71 6.22 -21.11 4.52
C PHE A 71 5.81 -22.47 5.08
N ALA A 72 4.93 -22.51 6.09
CA ALA A 72 4.34 -23.76 6.55
C ALA A 72 3.51 -24.47 5.48
N ALA A 73 2.88 -23.72 4.58
CA ALA A 73 2.03 -24.27 3.53
C ALA A 73 2.77 -24.70 2.25
N VAL A 74 3.98 -24.19 1.95
CA VAL A 74 4.73 -24.60 0.74
C VAL A 74 6.17 -25.06 0.99
N GLY A 75 6.67 -24.88 2.21
CA GLY A 75 8.06 -25.14 2.58
C GLY A 75 8.97 -23.92 2.41
N MET A 76 10.17 -24.04 2.95
CA MET A 76 11.15 -22.95 3.03
C MET A 76 11.58 -22.43 1.66
N VAL A 77 11.95 -23.33 0.74
CA VAL A 77 12.55 -22.96 -0.55
C VAL A 77 11.50 -22.30 -1.46
N PRO A 78 10.32 -22.88 -1.71
CA PRO A 78 9.29 -22.22 -2.50
C PRO A 78 8.84 -20.89 -1.87
N GLY A 79 8.73 -20.82 -0.55
CA GLY A 79 8.37 -19.60 0.18
C GLY A 79 9.36 -18.46 -0.07
N ILE A 80 10.67 -18.71 0.03
CA ILE A 80 11.71 -17.71 -0.25
C ILE A 80 11.66 -17.26 -1.71
N VAL A 81 11.53 -18.21 -2.65
CA VAL A 81 11.46 -17.90 -4.09
C VAL A 81 10.25 -17.01 -4.38
N ILE A 82 9.09 -17.31 -3.80
CA ILE A 82 7.87 -16.51 -3.97
C ILE A 82 8.06 -15.08 -3.44
N ILE A 83 8.59 -14.91 -2.22
CA ILE A 83 8.81 -13.57 -1.65
C ILE A 83 9.78 -12.75 -2.52
N VAL A 84 10.91 -13.35 -2.93
CA VAL A 84 11.91 -12.66 -3.77
C VAL A 84 11.33 -12.32 -5.14
N PHE A 85 10.64 -13.26 -5.78
CA PHE A 85 10.00 -13.04 -7.07
C PHE A 85 8.98 -11.90 -7.00
N LEU A 86 8.06 -11.96 -6.03
CA LEU A 86 7.02 -10.93 -5.85
C LEU A 86 7.61 -9.57 -5.50
N GLY A 87 8.72 -9.53 -4.77
CA GLY A 87 9.41 -8.29 -4.46
C GLY A 87 10.12 -7.65 -5.66
N VAL A 88 10.83 -8.46 -6.46
CA VAL A 88 11.41 -8.00 -7.73
C VAL A 88 10.30 -7.54 -8.67
N PHE A 89 9.20 -8.30 -8.73
CA PHE A 89 8.08 -7.98 -9.60
C PHE A 89 7.36 -6.68 -9.17
N ALA A 90 7.15 -6.49 -7.86
CA ALA A 90 6.62 -5.26 -7.29
C ALA A 90 7.54 -4.05 -7.56
N THR A 91 8.86 -4.26 -7.61
CA THR A 91 9.83 -3.21 -8.03
C THR A 91 9.57 -2.79 -9.47
N TYR A 92 9.40 -3.75 -10.37
CA TYR A 92 9.14 -3.49 -11.78
C TYR A 92 7.81 -2.75 -11.98
N THR A 93 6.74 -3.19 -11.32
CA THR A 93 5.44 -2.52 -11.41
C THR A 93 5.43 -1.15 -10.75
N SER A 94 6.25 -0.93 -9.71
CA SER A 94 6.51 0.40 -9.14
C SER A 94 7.12 1.34 -10.19
N TRP A 95 8.08 0.84 -10.98
CA TRP A 95 8.68 1.61 -12.06
C TRP A 95 7.66 2.02 -13.11
N LEU A 96 6.80 1.12 -13.56
CA LEU A 96 5.73 1.45 -14.52
C LEU A 96 4.80 2.55 -13.98
N LEU A 97 4.39 2.44 -12.72
CA LEU A 97 3.51 3.40 -12.06
C LEU A 97 4.18 4.77 -11.93
N VAL A 98 5.45 4.84 -11.49
CA VAL A 98 6.17 6.11 -11.37
C VAL A 98 6.34 6.77 -12.73
N GLN A 99 6.65 6.01 -13.80
CA GLN A 99 6.76 6.57 -15.14
C GLN A 99 5.43 7.14 -15.63
N PHE A 100 4.32 6.45 -15.36
CA PHE A 100 2.98 6.95 -15.67
C PHE A 100 2.69 8.26 -14.92
N LYS A 101 3.02 8.34 -13.62
CA LYS A 101 2.84 9.57 -12.82
C LYS A 101 3.69 10.73 -13.33
N LEU A 102 4.91 10.47 -13.77
CA LEU A 102 5.80 11.53 -14.29
C LEU A 102 5.33 12.03 -15.67
N ARG A 103 4.68 11.17 -16.47
CA ARG A 103 4.07 11.55 -17.75
C ARG A 103 2.75 12.30 -17.58
N HIS A 104 1.97 11.94 -16.56
CA HIS A 104 0.66 12.52 -16.25
C HIS A 104 0.66 13.17 -14.84
N PRO A 105 1.27 14.36 -14.65
CA PRO A 105 1.38 15.02 -13.35
C PRO A 105 0.04 15.29 -12.65
N GLU A 106 -1.05 15.42 -13.41
CA GLU A 106 -2.42 15.65 -12.93
C GLU A 106 -3.04 14.46 -12.19
N VAL A 107 -2.44 13.26 -12.27
CA VAL A 107 -2.95 12.03 -11.65
C VAL A 107 -2.69 12.04 -10.15
N HIS A 108 -3.68 12.37 -9.33
CA HIS A 108 -3.53 12.31 -7.87
C HIS A 108 -3.79 10.91 -7.30
N THR A 109 -4.75 10.20 -7.89
CA THR A 109 -5.26 8.93 -7.39
C THR A 109 -5.29 7.88 -8.48
N MET A 110 -5.38 6.61 -8.08
CA MET A 110 -5.67 5.49 -9.00
C MET A 110 -6.94 5.72 -9.82
N ALA A 111 -7.94 6.43 -9.28
CA ALA A 111 -9.14 6.81 -10.01
C ALA A 111 -8.85 7.75 -11.18
N ASP A 112 -7.95 8.73 -11.00
CA ASP A 112 -7.56 9.63 -12.09
C ASP A 112 -6.78 8.88 -13.18
N ALA A 113 -5.93 7.93 -12.80
CA ALA A 113 -5.26 7.05 -13.76
C ALA A 113 -6.27 6.17 -14.53
N GLY A 114 -7.27 5.62 -13.83
CA GLY A 114 -8.38 4.88 -14.44
C GLY A 114 -9.21 5.74 -15.40
N PHE A 115 -9.36 7.04 -15.12
CA PHE A 115 -10.02 7.98 -16.02
C PHE A 115 -9.26 8.16 -17.33
N ILE A 116 -7.93 8.25 -17.26
CA ILE A 116 -7.09 8.37 -18.45
C ILE A 116 -7.20 7.10 -19.31
N MET A 117 -7.09 5.92 -18.69
CA MET A 117 -7.07 4.65 -19.45
C MET A 117 -8.43 4.22 -20.02
N PHE A 118 -9.52 4.38 -19.25
CA PHE A 118 -10.83 3.81 -19.60
C PHE A 118 -11.98 4.80 -19.40
N GLY A 119 -11.69 6.10 -19.32
CA GLY A 119 -12.71 7.14 -19.18
C GLY A 119 -13.50 7.06 -17.86
N PRO A 120 -14.76 7.54 -17.84
CA PRO A 120 -15.57 7.62 -16.61
C PRO A 120 -15.74 6.28 -15.89
N ILE A 121 -15.88 5.17 -16.62
CA ILE A 121 -16.07 3.84 -16.02
C ILE A 121 -14.81 3.39 -15.30
N GLY A 122 -13.64 3.54 -15.93
CA GLY A 122 -12.35 3.23 -15.29
C GLY A 122 -12.12 4.03 -14.02
N ARG A 123 -12.55 5.29 -14.01
CA ARG A 123 -12.48 6.15 -12.83
C ARG A 123 -13.23 5.57 -11.64
N GLU A 124 -14.48 5.15 -11.84
CA GLU A 124 -15.30 4.62 -10.75
C GLU A 124 -14.79 3.27 -10.25
N ILE A 125 -14.38 2.38 -11.17
CA ILE A 125 -13.84 1.06 -10.80
C ILE A 125 -12.57 1.22 -9.94
N MET A 126 -11.63 2.06 -10.39
CA MET A 126 -10.37 2.26 -9.68
C MET A 126 -10.55 3.04 -8.37
N ALA A 127 -11.50 3.99 -8.31
CA ALA A 127 -11.88 4.68 -7.08
C ALA A 127 -12.46 3.70 -6.05
N PHE A 128 -13.44 2.88 -6.48
CA PHE A 128 -14.07 1.88 -5.63
C PHE A 128 -13.06 0.84 -5.16
N GLY A 129 -12.18 0.36 -6.04
CA GLY A 129 -11.12 -0.58 -5.69
C GLY A 129 -10.15 -0.02 -4.67
N THR A 130 -9.72 1.24 -4.83
CA THR A 130 -8.77 1.90 -3.93
C THR A 130 -9.38 2.12 -2.55
N PHE A 131 -10.62 2.61 -2.52
CA PHE A 131 -11.39 2.77 -1.29
C PHE A 131 -11.59 1.44 -0.57
N SER A 132 -12.06 0.42 -1.30
CA SER A 132 -12.32 -0.91 -0.74
C SER A 132 -11.04 -1.55 -0.20
N PHE A 133 -9.94 -1.51 -0.96
CA PHE A 133 -8.66 -2.05 -0.50
C PHE A 133 -8.18 -1.37 0.78
N ALA A 134 -8.25 -0.04 0.84
CA ALA A 134 -7.87 0.72 2.03
C ALA A 134 -8.71 0.33 3.25
N ILE A 135 -10.02 0.11 3.09
CA ILE A 135 -10.89 -0.35 4.18
C ILE A 135 -10.54 -1.77 4.64
N PHE A 136 -10.29 -2.71 3.72
CA PHE A 136 -9.84 -4.06 4.08
C PHE A 136 -8.47 -4.05 4.77
N ALA A 137 -7.55 -3.19 4.31
CA ALA A 137 -6.24 -3.01 4.90
C ALA A 137 -6.33 -2.38 6.31
N THR A 138 -7.19 -1.37 6.52
CA THR A 138 -7.50 -0.87 7.86
C THR A 138 -8.09 -1.99 8.72
N GLY A 139 -9.09 -2.73 8.24
CA GLY A 139 -9.75 -3.80 8.99
C GLY A 139 -8.77 -4.88 9.45
N SER A 140 -7.85 -5.30 8.57
CA SER A 140 -6.81 -6.27 8.93
C SER A 140 -5.83 -5.76 9.99
N GLN A 141 -5.48 -4.47 9.96
CA GLN A 141 -4.68 -3.86 11.04
C GLN A 141 -5.46 -3.72 12.35
N LEU A 142 -6.77 -3.39 12.30
CA LEU A 142 -7.63 -3.34 13.49
C LEU A 142 -7.74 -4.74 14.13
N LEU A 143 -7.84 -5.79 13.30
CA LEU A 143 -7.85 -7.17 13.77
C LEU A 143 -6.50 -7.58 14.38
N ALA A 144 -5.37 -7.21 13.76
CA ALA A 144 -4.05 -7.42 14.35
C ALA A 144 -3.90 -6.69 15.69
N GLY A 145 -4.41 -5.46 15.79
CA GLY A 145 -4.47 -4.68 17.02
C GLY A 145 -5.35 -5.32 18.10
N GLN A 146 -6.50 -5.90 17.71
CA GLN A 146 -7.34 -6.67 18.63
C GLN A 146 -6.60 -7.88 19.19
N ILE A 147 -5.91 -8.66 18.34
CA ILE A 147 -5.13 -9.83 18.76
C ILE A 147 -4.00 -9.40 19.71
N ALA A 148 -3.34 -8.28 19.42
CA ALA A 148 -2.31 -7.70 20.27
C ALA A 148 -2.85 -7.33 21.66
N LEU A 149 -3.98 -6.62 21.73
CA LEU A 149 -4.60 -6.24 23.00
C LEU A 149 -5.12 -7.45 23.78
N ALA A 150 -5.71 -8.44 23.10
CA ALA A 150 -6.17 -9.67 23.73
C ALA A 150 -5.00 -10.45 24.33
N SER A 151 -3.88 -10.61 23.59
CA SER A 151 -2.66 -11.26 24.08
C SER A 151 -2.08 -10.55 25.31
N LEU A 152 -1.99 -9.21 25.29
CA LEU A 152 -1.47 -8.41 26.40
C LEU A 152 -2.30 -8.50 27.69
N SER A 153 -3.60 -8.71 27.55
CA SER A 153 -4.55 -8.68 28.67
C SER A 153 -5.07 -10.06 29.08
N ASP A 154 -4.49 -11.14 28.54
CA ASP A 154 -4.92 -12.53 28.78
C ASP A 154 -6.40 -12.77 28.40
N SER A 155 -6.86 -12.11 27.33
CA SER A 155 -8.22 -12.21 26.78
C SER A 155 -9.34 -12.00 27.83
N LYS A 156 -9.11 -11.08 28.78
CA LYS A 156 -10.07 -10.77 29.87
C LYS A 156 -11.35 -10.08 29.39
N LEU A 157 -11.30 -9.37 28.27
CA LEU A 157 -12.45 -8.70 27.65
C LEU A 157 -12.89 -9.42 26.38
N CYS A 158 -14.08 -9.10 25.93
CA CYS A 158 -14.62 -9.53 24.64
C CYS A 158 -13.77 -9.02 23.47
N ASN A 159 -13.49 -9.86 22.47
CA ASN A 159 -12.73 -9.47 21.27
C ASN A 159 -13.32 -8.24 20.56
N LEU A 160 -14.66 -8.14 20.52
CA LEU A 160 -15.35 -6.95 19.98
C LEU A 160 -14.93 -5.65 20.68
N VAL A 161 -14.74 -5.69 22.00
CA VAL A 161 -14.33 -4.53 22.80
C VAL A 161 -12.88 -4.16 22.50
N TYR A 162 -11.98 -5.14 22.37
CA TYR A 162 -10.60 -4.88 21.96
C TYR A 162 -10.52 -4.24 20.57
N THR A 163 -11.27 -4.75 19.58
CA THR A 163 -11.34 -4.12 18.25
C THR A 163 -11.86 -2.68 18.35
N GLY A 164 -12.88 -2.44 19.19
CA GLY A 164 -13.44 -1.11 19.41
C GLY A 164 -12.42 -0.14 20.01
N ILE A 165 -11.71 -0.54 21.07
CA ILE A 165 -10.64 0.26 21.70
C ILE A 165 -9.57 0.61 20.66
N PHE A 166 -9.11 -0.37 19.90
CA PHE A 166 -8.08 -0.15 18.88
C PHE A 166 -8.57 0.75 17.73
N THR A 167 -9.84 0.63 17.35
CA THR A 167 -10.49 1.50 16.34
C THR A 167 -10.53 2.95 16.80
N VAL A 168 -10.91 3.22 18.05
CA VAL A 168 -10.93 4.59 18.59
C VAL A 168 -9.52 5.19 18.61
N ALA A 169 -8.52 4.40 18.99
CA ALA A 169 -7.13 4.84 18.97
C ALA A 169 -6.64 5.11 17.52
N SER A 170 -6.94 4.23 16.57
CA SER A 170 -6.59 4.41 15.15
C SER A 170 -7.27 5.63 14.53
N LEU A 171 -8.55 5.86 14.87
CA LEU A 171 -9.30 7.02 14.43
C LEU A 171 -8.61 8.31 14.85
N ALA A 172 -8.19 8.42 16.12
CA ALA A 172 -7.48 9.60 16.62
C ALA A 172 -6.18 9.87 15.86
N VAL A 173 -5.40 8.82 15.55
CA VAL A 173 -4.16 8.92 14.77
C VAL A 173 -4.45 9.27 13.30
N SER A 174 -5.62 8.92 12.76
CA SER A 174 -6.03 9.19 11.37
C SER A 174 -6.49 10.64 11.12
N LEU A 175 -6.71 11.43 12.17
CA LEU A 175 -7.29 12.79 12.07
C LEU A 175 -6.43 13.85 11.36
N PRO A 176 -5.08 13.86 11.43
CA PRO A 176 -4.29 14.84 10.69
C PRO A 176 -4.58 14.77 9.18
N ARG A 177 -4.90 15.90 8.53
CA ARG A 177 -5.27 15.95 7.09
C ARG A 177 -4.10 15.74 6.10
N THR A 178 -2.86 15.79 6.59
CA THR A 178 -1.65 15.75 5.76
C THR A 178 -0.74 14.59 6.19
N PHE A 179 -0.13 13.91 5.22
CA PHE A 179 0.83 12.84 5.53
C PHE A 179 2.10 13.36 6.20
N HIS A 180 2.42 14.65 6.09
CA HIS A 180 3.57 15.23 6.77
C HIS A 180 3.48 15.11 8.30
N GLY A 181 2.29 15.28 8.89
CA GLY A 181 2.07 15.06 10.32
C GLY A 181 2.28 13.60 10.72
N LEU A 182 1.82 12.66 9.88
CA LEU A 182 1.99 11.22 10.07
C LEU A 182 3.43 10.75 9.78
N GLY A 183 4.17 11.49 8.96
CA GLY A 183 5.54 11.17 8.55
C GLY A 183 6.50 11.08 9.74
N TYR A 184 6.45 11.99 10.70
CA TYR A 184 7.34 11.90 11.87
C TYR A 184 6.97 10.73 12.79
N VAL A 185 5.67 10.46 12.93
CA VAL A 185 5.17 9.30 13.69
C VAL A 185 5.58 7.98 13.01
N SER A 186 5.73 7.98 11.67
CA SER A 186 6.18 6.81 10.92
C SER A 186 7.59 6.34 11.24
N ILE A 187 8.47 7.22 11.71
CA ILE A 187 9.80 6.81 12.16
C ILE A 187 9.68 5.91 13.40
N LEU A 188 8.89 6.33 14.40
CA LEU A 188 8.65 5.53 15.60
C LEU A 188 7.97 4.20 15.26
N SER A 189 7.01 4.24 14.34
CA SER A 189 6.30 3.06 13.80
C SER A 189 7.27 2.02 13.21
N VAL A 190 8.14 2.44 12.28
CA VAL A 190 9.11 1.53 11.63
C VAL A 190 10.08 0.95 12.65
N VAL A 191 10.60 1.77 13.56
CA VAL A 191 11.50 1.29 14.62
C VAL A 191 10.80 0.27 15.51
N SER A 192 9.56 0.55 15.90
CA SER A 192 8.70 -0.34 16.70
C SER A 192 8.53 -1.71 16.04
N ILE A 193 8.11 -1.77 14.77
CA ILE A 193 7.87 -3.06 14.10
C ILE A 193 9.16 -3.85 13.85
N ILE A 194 10.26 -3.17 13.52
CA ILE A 194 11.57 -3.82 13.33
C ILE A 194 12.03 -4.48 14.64
N ILE A 195 11.96 -3.74 15.75
CA ILE A 195 12.35 -4.27 17.07
C ILE A 195 11.42 -5.42 17.46
N ALA A 196 10.10 -5.29 17.27
CA ALA A 196 9.16 -6.36 17.56
C ALA A 196 9.49 -7.66 16.79
N GLY A 197 9.84 -7.54 15.51
CA GLY A 197 10.24 -8.68 14.69
C GLY A 197 11.58 -9.28 15.08
N ILE A 198 12.58 -8.46 15.45
CA ILE A 198 13.87 -8.97 15.97
C ILE A 198 13.65 -9.74 17.27
N VAL A 199 12.85 -9.20 18.20
CA VAL A 199 12.50 -9.87 19.45
C VAL A 199 11.76 -11.17 19.18
N ALA A 200 10.79 -11.18 18.25
CA ALA A 200 10.06 -12.38 17.88
C ALA A 200 10.96 -13.48 17.30
N MET A 201 11.90 -13.12 16.41
CA MET A 201 12.88 -14.07 15.87
C MET A 201 13.81 -14.62 16.96
N GLY A 202 14.30 -13.75 17.84
CA GLY A 202 15.14 -14.16 18.97
C GLY A 202 14.41 -15.08 19.95
N ALA A 203 13.15 -14.77 20.25
CA ALA A 203 12.29 -15.59 21.09
C ALA A 203 12.02 -16.97 20.47
N ALA A 204 11.69 -17.02 19.17
CA ALA A 204 11.52 -18.29 18.46
C ALA A 204 12.80 -19.13 18.51
N GLY A 205 13.97 -18.50 18.38
CA GLY A 205 15.27 -19.18 18.50
C GLY A 205 15.60 -19.68 19.91
N ALA A 206 15.19 -18.94 20.94
CA ALA A 206 15.41 -19.30 22.35
C ALA A 206 14.47 -20.41 22.83
N GLU A 207 13.21 -20.38 22.38
CA GLU A 207 12.16 -21.33 22.74
C GLU A 207 11.58 -21.99 21.48
N PRO A 208 12.37 -22.79 20.74
CA PRO A 208 11.89 -23.38 19.52
C PRO A 208 10.91 -24.53 19.80
N VAL A 209 9.95 -24.74 18.90
CA VAL A 209 8.94 -25.81 19.05
C VAL A 209 9.62 -27.18 18.95
N VAL A 210 9.41 -28.03 19.96
CA VAL A 210 9.94 -29.39 20.02
C VAL A 210 9.18 -30.28 19.04
N GLY A 211 9.91 -31.08 18.24
CA GLY A 211 9.29 -31.94 17.22
C GLY A 211 8.77 -31.19 15.99
N ARG A 212 9.19 -29.93 15.79
CA ARG A 212 8.81 -29.12 14.63
C ARG A 212 9.19 -29.81 13.31
N SER A 213 8.26 -29.82 12.35
CA SER A 213 8.58 -30.15 10.97
C SER A 213 8.98 -28.89 10.21
N VAL A 214 10.21 -28.89 9.70
CA VAL A 214 10.72 -27.85 8.81
C VAL A 214 11.10 -28.53 7.51
N GLU A 215 10.24 -28.36 6.51
CA GLU A 215 10.43 -28.96 5.20
C GLU A 215 10.97 -27.95 4.21
N ALA A 216 11.92 -28.39 3.38
CA ALA A 216 12.48 -27.57 2.31
C ALA A 216 11.42 -27.25 1.25
N ALA A 217 10.60 -28.23 0.90
CA ALA A 217 9.44 -28.10 0.05
C ALA A 217 8.36 -29.05 0.57
N VAL A 218 7.15 -28.53 0.73
CA VAL A 218 5.98 -29.30 1.14
C VAL A 218 5.17 -29.63 -0.11
N THR A 219 4.78 -30.88 -0.28
CA THR A 219 3.84 -31.26 -1.33
C THR A 219 2.44 -30.83 -0.91
N SER A 220 1.98 -29.73 -1.47
CA SER A 220 0.68 -29.14 -1.12
C SER A 220 -0.32 -29.27 -2.26
N ASP A 221 -1.58 -29.41 -1.91
CA ASP A 221 -2.65 -29.28 -2.89
C ASP A 221 -2.71 -27.85 -3.44
N PHE A 222 -3.38 -27.68 -4.58
CA PHE A 222 -3.49 -26.37 -5.24
C PHE A 222 -4.03 -25.30 -4.27
N TYR A 223 -4.97 -25.69 -3.41
CA TYR A 223 -5.58 -24.82 -2.42
C TYR A 223 -4.55 -24.25 -1.43
N SER A 224 -3.83 -25.12 -0.72
CA SER A 224 -2.86 -24.69 0.29
C SER A 224 -1.68 -23.96 -0.34
N ALA A 225 -1.25 -24.42 -1.52
CA ALA A 225 -0.17 -23.79 -2.28
C ALA A 225 -0.52 -22.36 -2.72
N PHE A 226 -1.75 -22.11 -3.16
CA PHE A 226 -2.14 -20.78 -3.64
C PHE A 226 -2.45 -19.80 -2.50
N ALA A 227 -2.92 -20.28 -1.35
CA ALA A 227 -3.03 -19.46 -0.14
C ALA A 227 -1.64 -18.91 0.27
N ALA A 228 -0.59 -19.72 0.14
CA ALA A 228 0.79 -19.31 0.38
C ALA A 228 1.35 -18.30 -0.64
N VAL A 229 0.70 -18.11 -1.79
CA VAL A 229 1.02 -17.03 -2.76
C VAL A 229 0.26 -15.76 -2.42
N THR A 230 -1.01 -15.89 -2.00
CA THR A 230 -1.93 -14.78 -1.77
C THR A 230 -1.48 -13.89 -0.60
N ASN A 231 -0.93 -14.48 0.46
CA ASN A 231 -0.41 -13.72 1.60
C ASN A 231 0.78 -12.83 1.24
N PRO A 232 1.87 -13.37 0.63
CA PRO A 232 2.94 -12.55 0.09
C PRO A 232 2.48 -11.46 -0.88
N VAL A 233 1.45 -11.71 -1.71
CA VAL A 233 0.88 -10.69 -2.60
C VAL A 233 0.38 -9.48 -1.81
N PHE A 234 -0.30 -9.70 -0.67
CA PHE A 234 -0.69 -8.61 0.21
C PHE A 234 0.51 -7.93 0.85
N SER A 235 1.55 -8.69 1.23
CA SER A 235 2.75 -8.14 1.89
C SER A 235 3.51 -7.12 1.05
N PHE A 236 3.28 -7.05 -0.27
CA PHE A 236 3.87 -6.06 -1.18
C PHE A 236 2.85 -5.06 -1.75
N ALA A 237 1.65 -4.99 -1.17
CA ALA A 237 0.52 -4.24 -1.70
C ALA A 237 0.52 -2.73 -1.36
N GLY A 238 1.57 -2.00 -1.73
CA GLY A 238 1.68 -0.55 -1.48
C GLY A 238 1.21 0.34 -2.63
N HIS A 239 1.11 -0.21 -3.85
CA HIS A 239 1.00 0.57 -5.10
C HIS A 239 -0.22 1.49 -5.16
N PHE A 240 -1.33 1.11 -4.52
CA PHE A 240 -2.55 1.91 -4.47
C PHE A 240 -2.34 3.32 -3.87
N MET A 241 -1.34 3.49 -3.00
CA MET A 241 -1.00 4.78 -2.38
C MET A 241 0.05 5.60 -3.15
N PHE A 242 0.74 5.00 -4.13
CA PHE A 242 1.92 5.63 -4.75
C PHE A 242 1.57 6.99 -5.38
N PHE A 243 0.50 7.09 -6.17
CA PHE A 243 0.15 8.37 -6.81
C PHE A 243 -0.12 9.49 -5.78
N VAL A 244 -0.76 9.16 -4.67
CA VAL A 244 -1.06 10.13 -3.60
C VAL A 244 0.23 10.56 -2.90
N LEU A 245 1.07 9.60 -2.50
CA LEU A 245 2.34 9.88 -1.83
C LEU A 245 3.30 10.68 -2.73
N ILE A 246 3.40 10.32 -4.01
CA ILE A 246 4.25 11.01 -4.99
C ILE A 246 3.76 12.44 -5.23
N SER A 247 2.44 12.67 -5.23
CA SER A 247 1.87 14.01 -5.40
C SER A 247 2.16 14.95 -4.21
N GLU A 248 2.50 14.40 -3.04
CA GLU A 248 2.90 15.17 -1.85
C GLU A 248 4.42 15.28 -1.68
N MET A 249 5.19 14.71 -2.61
CA MET A 249 6.63 14.89 -2.65
C MET A 249 7.01 16.30 -3.10
N LYS A 250 8.05 16.86 -2.49
CA LYS A 250 8.69 18.09 -2.98
C LYS A 250 9.24 17.91 -4.40
N GLU A 251 9.82 16.73 -4.67
CA GLU A 251 10.46 16.40 -5.94
C GLU A 251 9.99 15.01 -6.42
N PRO A 252 8.88 14.92 -7.17
CA PRO A 252 8.31 13.65 -7.66
C PRO A 252 9.28 12.82 -8.50
N LYS A 253 10.25 13.46 -9.18
CA LYS A 253 11.31 12.82 -9.98
C LYS A 253 12.17 11.84 -9.16
N HIS A 254 12.14 11.93 -7.82
CA HIS A 254 12.86 11.04 -6.91
C HIS A 254 12.03 9.88 -6.36
N ALA A 255 10.77 9.71 -6.78
CA ALA A 255 9.87 8.66 -6.30
C ALA A 255 10.46 7.24 -6.40
N MET A 256 11.19 6.92 -7.47
CA MET A 256 11.84 5.61 -7.60
C MET A 256 12.90 5.33 -6.52
N ARG A 257 13.55 6.37 -5.97
CA ARG A 257 14.48 6.18 -4.84
C ARG A 257 13.74 5.66 -3.60
N SER A 258 12.54 6.17 -3.36
CA SER A 258 11.65 5.68 -2.30
C SER A 258 11.21 4.24 -2.56
N ALA A 259 10.81 3.93 -3.80
CA ALA A 259 10.38 2.58 -4.17
C ALA A 259 11.52 1.55 -4.05
N TYR A 260 12.73 1.86 -4.52
CA TYR A 260 13.88 0.96 -4.37
C TYR A 260 14.27 0.74 -2.91
N CYS A 261 14.24 1.80 -2.09
CA CYS A 261 14.51 1.71 -0.66
C CYS A 261 13.49 0.81 0.04
N LEU A 262 12.20 1.08 -0.17
CA LEU A 262 11.11 0.24 0.33
C LEU A 262 11.32 -1.21 -0.07
N GLN A 263 11.45 -1.47 -1.38
CA GLN A 263 11.36 -2.83 -1.90
C GLN A 263 12.59 -3.67 -1.55
N THR A 264 13.77 -3.07 -1.53
CA THR A 264 14.99 -3.76 -1.08
C THR A 264 14.87 -4.10 0.40
N PHE A 265 14.44 -3.14 1.23
CA PHE A 265 14.30 -3.35 2.67
C PHE A 265 13.24 -4.41 3.00
N THR A 266 12.03 -4.28 2.45
CA THR A 266 10.92 -5.20 2.74
C THR A 266 11.22 -6.60 2.27
N THR A 267 11.74 -6.78 1.05
CA THR A 267 12.07 -8.12 0.52
C THR A 267 13.11 -8.81 1.41
N THR A 268 14.21 -8.13 1.75
CA THR A 268 15.25 -8.70 2.62
C THR A 268 14.71 -9.01 4.01
N TYR A 269 13.99 -8.06 4.62
CA TYR A 269 13.46 -8.22 5.97
C TYR A 269 12.43 -9.36 6.03
N TYR A 270 11.53 -9.46 5.06
CA TYR A 270 10.54 -10.52 4.97
C TYR A 270 11.14 -11.90 4.79
N VAL A 271 12.14 -12.05 3.92
CA VAL A 271 12.84 -13.34 3.74
C VAL A 271 13.49 -13.77 5.06
N ILE A 272 14.21 -12.87 5.72
CA ILE A 272 14.87 -13.18 7.01
C ILE A 272 13.82 -13.53 8.06
N PHE A 273 12.81 -12.68 8.24
CA PHE A 273 11.78 -12.87 9.25
C PHE A 273 10.99 -14.17 9.05
N ALA A 274 10.53 -14.42 7.82
CA ALA A 274 9.76 -15.63 7.49
C ALA A 274 10.60 -16.89 7.64
N ALA A 275 11.84 -16.90 7.13
CA ALA A 275 12.72 -18.06 7.20
C ALA A 275 13.14 -18.40 8.63
N VAL A 276 13.53 -17.40 9.42
CA VAL A 276 13.94 -17.61 10.82
C VAL A 276 12.76 -18.08 11.66
N THR A 277 11.61 -17.41 11.55
CA THR A 277 10.42 -17.75 12.32
C THR A 277 9.92 -19.15 11.96
N TYR A 278 9.80 -19.48 10.68
CA TYR A 278 9.42 -20.83 10.23
C TYR A 278 10.47 -21.89 10.61
N GLY A 279 11.77 -21.57 10.53
CA GLY A 279 12.84 -22.50 10.89
C GLY A 279 12.84 -22.91 12.36
N TYR A 280 12.32 -22.06 13.25
CA TYR A 280 12.24 -22.34 14.69
C TYR A 280 10.85 -22.80 15.17
N LEU A 281 9.77 -22.41 14.50
CA LEU A 281 8.40 -22.77 14.88
C LEU A 281 7.83 -23.94 14.06
N GLY A 282 8.31 -24.13 12.82
CA GLY A 282 7.87 -25.18 11.90
C GLY A 282 6.46 -25.00 11.34
N SER A 283 5.87 -26.11 10.90
CA SER A 283 4.55 -26.17 10.25
C SER A 283 3.37 -25.64 11.09
N GLN A 284 3.52 -25.51 12.40
CA GLN A 284 2.46 -25.08 13.33
C GLN A 284 2.43 -23.56 13.55
N VAL A 285 3.19 -22.79 12.77
CA VAL A 285 3.19 -21.32 12.89
C VAL A 285 1.84 -20.74 12.50
N LEU A 286 1.24 -20.01 13.44
CA LEU A 286 -0.04 -19.32 13.31
C LEU A 286 0.11 -18.04 12.48
N SER A 287 -1.02 -17.49 12.04
CA SER A 287 -1.11 -16.18 11.42
C SER A 287 -2.13 -15.33 12.20
N PRO A 288 -1.72 -14.24 12.87
CA PRO A 288 -0.39 -13.61 12.86
C PRO A 288 0.70 -14.42 13.58
N SER A 289 1.94 -14.35 13.09
CA SER A 289 3.04 -15.21 13.57
C SER A 289 3.43 -15.01 15.03
N PHE A 290 3.27 -13.81 15.58
CA PHE A 290 3.56 -13.54 17.00
C PHE A 290 2.70 -14.37 17.96
N SER A 291 1.50 -14.77 17.55
CA SER A 291 0.64 -15.68 18.34
C SER A 291 1.22 -17.08 18.51
N SER A 292 2.24 -17.44 17.75
CA SER A 292 2.91 -18.75 17.81
C SER A 292 4.01 -18.80 18.87
N LEU A 293 4.41 -17.65 19.42
CA LEU A 293 5.43 -17.56 20.46
C LEU A 293 4.83 -17.98 21.81
N SER A 294 5.70 -18.28 22.79
CA SER A 294 5.21 -18.51 24.15
C SER A 294 4.50 -17.27 24.70
N PRO A 295 3.56 -17.44 25.66
CA PRO A 295 2.70 -16.35 26.10
C PRO A 295 3.45 -15.09 26.57
N TYR A 296 4.63 -15.25 27.17
CA TYR A 296 5.47 -14.13 27.56
C TYR A 296 6.02 -13.36 26.34
N TRP A 297 6.65 -14.07 25.40
CA TRP A 297 7.25 -13.44 24.22
C TRP A 297 6.21 -12.89 23.25
N ALA A 298 5.06 -13.54 23.12
CA ALA A 298 3.92 -13.01 22.37
C ALA A 298 3.49 -11.63 22.90
N LYS A 299 3.32 -11.49 24.23
CA LYS A 299 2.99 -10.21 24.88
C LYS A 299 4.03 -9.14 24.60
N VAL A 300 5.32 -9.47 24.72
CA VAL A 300 6.41 -8.52 24.47
C VAL A 300 6.41 -8.06 23.01
N SER A 301 6.38 -9.00 22.05
CA SER A 301 6.39 -8.69 20.62
C SER A 301 5.17 -7.87 20.19
N TYR A 302 3.96 -8.24 20.64
CA TYR A 302 2.75 -7.46 20.36
C TYR A 302 2.77 -6.09 21.00
N GLY A 303 3.20 -5.99 22.26
CA GLY A 303 3.32 -4.70 22.96
C GLY A 303 4.25 -3.73 22.24
N ILE A 304 5.40 -4.21 21.76
CA ILE A 304 6.35 -3.40 21.00
C ILE A 304 5.78 -3.02 19.63
N ALA A 305 4.95 -3.87 19.00
CA ALA A 305 4.39 -3.62 17.66
C ALA A 305 3.20 -2.64 17.62
N ILE A 306 2.53 -2.36 18.74
CA ILE A 306 1.33 -1.51 18.80
C ILE A 306 1.48 -0.15 18.10
N PRO A 307 2.58 0.62 18.30
CA PRO A 307 2.76 1.90 17.61
C PRO A 307 2.65 1.75 16.09
N ASN A 308 3.20 0.67 15.53
CA ASN A 308 3.13 0.40 14.11
C ASN A 308 1.76 -0.06 13.64
N LEU A 309 1.12 -0.96 14.38
CA LEU A 309 -0.25 -1.41 14.08
C LEU A 309 -1.22 -0.22 14.05
N LEU A 310 -1.10 0.72 14.98
CA LEU A 310 -1.93 1.93 15.05
C LEU A 310 -1.69 2.85 13.85
N LEU A 311 -0.41 3.14 13.54
CA LEU A 311 -0.10 4.03 12.43
C LEU A 311 -0.47 3.41 11.09
N ALA A 312 -0.19 2.14 10.86
CA ALA A 312 -0.54 1.45 9.61
C ALA A 312 -2.07 1.48 9.40
N ALA A 313 -2.86 1.14 10.43
CA ALA A 313 -4.33 1.27 10.38
C ALA A 313 -4.76 2.69 10.01
N ALA A 314 -4.12 3.69 10.63
CA ALA A 314 -4.45 5.09 10.40
C ALA A 314 -4.08 5.58 9.00
N LEU A 315 -2.95 5.15 8.44
CA LEU A 315 -2.53 5.49 7.08
C LEU A 315 -3.53 4.96 6.04
N TYR A 316 -4.02 3.73 6.22
CA TYR A 316 -5.06 3.15 5.37
C TYR A 316 -6.39 3.92 5.47
N ALA A 317 -6.87 4.18 6.68
CA ALA A 317 -8.14 4.87 6.91
C ALA A 317 -8.08 6.32 6.41
N HIS A 318 -6.97 7.00 6.65
CA HIS A 318 -6.68 8.33 6.14
C HIS A 318 -6.69 8.35 4.60
N THR A 319 -6.07 7.36 3.95
CA THR A 319 -6.06 7.25 2.48
C THR A 319 -7.46 7.06 1.92
N ALA A 320 -8.26 6.17 2.52
CA ALA A 320 -9.66 5.97 2.12
C ALA A 320 -10.46 7.28 2.20
N ALA A 321 -10.35 8.00 3.34
CA ALA A 321 -11.01 9.28 3.54
C ALA A 321 -10.51 10.35 2.54
N LYS A 322 -9.21 10.39 2.27
CA LYS A 322 -8.59 11.37 1.37
C LYS A 322 -9.02 11.21 -0.08
N VAL A 323 -9.18 9.99 -0.58
CA VAL A 323 -9.67 9.74 -1.94
C VAL A 323 -11.06 10.37 -2.13
N ILE A 324 -11.95 10.22 -1.14
CA ILE A 324 -13.30 10.82 -1.18
C ILE A 324 -13.22 12.34 -0.99
N PHE A 325 -12.47 12.80 0.00
CA PHE A 325 -12.35 14.22 0.34
C PHE A 325 -11.82 15.06 -0.84
N VAL A 326 -10.74 14.60 -1.47
CA VAL A 326 -10.17 15.28 -2.65
C VAL A 326 -11.18 15.28 -3.79
N ARG A 327 -11.94 14.20 -3.99
CA ARG A 327 -12.96 14.15 -5.04
C ARG A 327 -14.09 15.16 -4.82
N LEU A 328 -14.55 15.32 -3.58
CA LEU A 328 -15.60 16.28 -3.23
C LEU A 328 -15.13 17.73 -3.32
N PHE A 329 -13.88 18.00 -2.92
CA PHE A 329 -13.39 19.37 -2.69
C PHE A 329 -12.27 19.84 -3.63
N ARG A 330 -11.90 19.07 -4.68
CA ARG A 330 -10.78 19.36 -5.62
C ARG A 330 -10.75 20.81 -6.14
N LYS A 331 -11.91 21.43 -6.34
CA LYS A 331 -12.05 22.80 -6.89
C LYS A 331 -12.56 23.82 -5.87
N SER A 332 -12.41 23.53 -4.57
CA SER A 332 -12.96 24.37 -3.50
C SER A 332 -11.90 24.82 -2.51
N ASN A 333 -12.14 25.97 -1.87
CA ASN A 333 -11.27 26.51 -0.82
C ASN A 333 -11.18 25.60 0.43
N HIS A 334 -12.13 24.67 0.61
CA HIS A 334 -12.15 23.74 1.74
C HIS A 334 -10.99 22.74 1.73
N LEU A 335 -10.40 22.51 0.55
CA LEU A 335 -9.22 21.66 0.40
C LEU A 335 -7.95 22.34 0.97
N HIS A 336 -7.80 23.64 0.80
CA HIS A 336 -6.56 24.37 1.08
C HIS A 336 -6.59 25.23 2.35
N SER A 337 -7.78 25.55 2.88
CA SER A 337 -7.94 26.43 4.05
C SER A 337 -8.53 25.70 5.27
N HIS A 338 -8.29 26.27 6.46
CA HIS A 338 -8.88 25.81 7.72
C HIS A 338 -10.35 26.23 7.88
N THR A 339 -11.22 25.66 7.04
CA THR A 339 -12.67 25.91 7.10
C THR A 339 -13.39 24.90 8.00
N VAL A 340 -14.46 25.33 8.67
CA VAL A 340 -15.30 24.45 9.50
C VAL A 340 -15.95 23.34 8.66
N ILE A 341 -16.38 23.66 7.44
CA ILE A 341 -16.94 22.69 6.48
C ILE A 341 -15.88 21.64 6.08
N GLY A 342 -14.67 22.08 5.74
CA GLY A 342 -13.58 21.17 5.38
C GLY A 342 -13.19 20.23 6.53
N TRP A 343 -13.09 20.75 7.76
CA TRP A 343 -12.77 19.92 8.92
C TRP A 343 -13.90 18.99 9.34
N SER A 344 -15.16 19.45 9.33
CA SER A 344 -16.30 18.60 9.66
C SER A 344 -16.47 17.46 8.66
N ALA A 345 -16.40 17.76 7.35
CA ALA A 345 -16.44 16.72 6.32
C ALA A 345 -15.27 15.74 6.45
N TRP A 346 -14.07 16.23 6.76
CA TRP A 346 -12.90 15.37 6.99
C TRP A 346 -13.10 14.42 8.18
N VAL A 347 -13.51 14.93 9.34
CA VAL A 347 -13.75 14.12 10.54
C VAL A 347 -14.84 13.08 10.28
N ILE A 348 -15.93 13.46 9.61
CA ILE A 348 -17.02 12.53 9.23
C ILE A 348 -16.49 11.40 8.34
N LEU A 349 -15.66 11.72 7.34
CA LEU A 349 -15.07 10.71 6.45
C LEU A 349 -14.12 9.77 7.20
N VAL A 350 -13.28 10.30 8.09
CA VAL A 350 -12.36 9.48 8.90
C VAL A 350 -13.12 8.55 9.85
N VAL A 351 -14.16 9.07 10.52
CA VAL A 351 -15.05 8.27 11.38
C VAL A 351 -15.75 7.18 10.56
N PHE A 352 -16.28 7.53 9.40
CA PHE A 352 -16.96 6.59 8.50
C PHE A 352 -16.04 5.47 8.02
N CYS A 353 -14.82 5.80 7.58
CA CYS A 353 -13.84 4.80 7.12
C CYS A 353 -13.41 3.86 8.25
N ASN A 354 -13.14 4.38 9.45
CA ASN A 354 -12.80 3.56 10.61
C ASN A 354 -13.98 2.68 11.06
N ALA A 355 -15.21 3.20 11.04
CA ALA A 355 -16.40 2.43 11.37
C ALA A 355 -16.62 1.26 10.39
N LEU A 356 -16.45 1.50 9.08
CA LEU A 356 -16.57 0.45 8.09
C LEU A 356 -15.48 -0.62 8.25
N ALA A 357 -14.24 -0.21 8.51
CA ALA A 357 -13.14 -1.12 8.79
C ALA A 357 -13.36 -1.94 10.07
N PHE A 358 -13.93 -1.32 11.12
CA PHE A 358 -14.32 -2.02 12.35
C PHE A 358 -15.36 -3.11 12.07
N LEU A 359 -16.44 -2.77 11.35
CA LEU A 359 -17.47 -3.75 10.96
C LEU A 359 -16.86 -4.93 10.20
N LEU A 360 -15.93 -4.63 9.30
CA LEU A 360 -15.26 -5.64 8.48
C LEU A 360 -14.34 -6.54 9.31
N ALA A 361 -13.54 -5.97 10.21
CA ALA A 361 -12.69 -6.71 11.15
C ALA A 361 -13.51 -7.61 12.08
N THR A 362 -14.70 -7.18 12.49
CA THR A 362 -15.60 -7.97 13.35
C THR A 362 -16.43 -9.00 12.60
N GLY A 363 -16.64 -8.80 11.30
CA GLY A 363 -17.40 -9.70 10.43
C GLY A 363 -16.57 -10.87 9.92
N VAL A 364 -15.28 -10.66 9.68
CA VAL A 364 -14.31 -11.69 9.28
C VAL A 364 -13.14 -11.67 10.27
N PRO A 365 -13.30 -12.21 11.49
CA PRO A 365 -12.32 -12.11 12.58
C PRO A 365 -11.14 -13.07 12.41
N ILE A 366 -10.77 -13.41 11.17
CA ILE A 366 -9.61 -14.24 10.86
C ILE A 366 -8.67 -13.47 9.96
N PHE A 367 -7.50 -13.16 10.51
CA PHE A 367 -6.49 -12.31 9.90
C PHE A 367 -6.10 -12.81 8.51
N ASN A 368 -5.83 -14.11 8.38
CA ASN A 368 -5.38 -14.72 7.14
C ASN A 368 -6.42 -14.61 6.00
N TYR A 369 -7.70 -14.90 6.28
CA TYR A 369 -8.76 -14.78 5.27
C TYR A 369 -9.04 -13.33 4.89
N LEU A 370 -9.00 -12.42 5.87
CA LEU A 370 -9.22 -11.01 5.61
C LEU A 370 -8.11 -10.43 4.70
N VAL A 371 -6.85 -10.76 5.00
CA VAL A 371 -5.69 -10.42 4.18
C VAL A 371 -5.79 -11.08 2.80
N GLY A 372 -6.14 -12.37 2.74
CA GLY A 372 -6.29 -13.12 1.48
C GLY A 372 -7.36 -12.53 0.55
N LEU A 373 -8.50 -12.10 1.09
CA LEU A 373 -9.56 -11.46 0.32
C LEU A 373 -9.10 -10.11 -0.24
N ALA A 374 -8.45 -9.30 0.60
CA ALA A 374 -7.90 -8.02 0.19
C ALA A 374 -6.83 -8.17 -0.90
N ALA A 375 -5.96 -9.17 -0.74
CA ALA A 375 -4.91 -9.46 -1.71
C ALA A 375 -5.49 -9.88 -3.06
N SER A 376 -6.42 -10.82 -3.04
CA SER A 376 -7.00 -11.40 -4.25
C SER A 376 -7.81 -10.38 -5.03
N LEU A 377 -8.73 -9.67 -4.37
CA LEU A 377 -9.65 -8.75 -5.05
C LEU A 377 -8.96 -7.46 -5.52
N PHE A 378 -7.95 -6.98 -4.79
CA PHE A 378 -7.44 -5.64 -5.01
C PHE A 378 -5.92 -5.59 -5.19
N ALA A 379 -5.12 -6.16 -4.29
CA ALA A 379 -3.66 -6.09 -4.41
C ALA A 379 -3.15 -6.75 -5.70
N ALA A 380 -3.77 -7.86 -6.11
CA ALA A 380 -3.51 -8.55 -7.37
C ALA A 380 -3.59 -7.59 -8.56
N TRP A 381 -4.59 -6.70 -8.56
CA TRP A 381 -4.73 -5.68 -9.59
C TRP A 381 -3.79 -4.49 -9.36
N PHE A 382 -3.80 -3.86 -8.20
CA PHE A 382 -3.03 -2.62 -7.99
C PHE A 382 -1.52 -2.80 -8.11
N THR A 383 -0.99 -3.92 -7.59
CA THR A 383 0.45 -4.18 -7.58
C THR A 383 0.89 -5.00 -8.77
N TYR A 384 0.09 -6.00 -9.19
CA TYR A 384 0.54 -6.99 -10.17
C TYR A 384 -0.20 -6.97 -11.50
N GLY A 385 -1.30 -6.23 -11.65
CA GLY A 385 -2.11 -6.20 -12.89
C GLY A 385 -2.12 -4.86 -13.61
N VAL A 386 -2.66 -3.83 -12.96
CA VAL A 386 -2.90 -2.48 -13.50
C VAL A 386 -1.62 -1.81 -13.99
N ALA A 387 -0.49 -2.07 -13.32
CA ALA A 387 0.78 -1.45 -13.69
C ALA A 387 1.18 -1.71 -15.16
N GLY A 388 0.93 -2.90 -15.71
CA GLY A 388 1.16 -3.17 -17.13
C GLY A 388 0.20 -2.42 -18.05
N MET A 389 -1.04 -2.21 -17.59
CA MET A 389 -2.03 -1.44 -18.35
C MET A 389 -1.58 0.01 -18.55
N PHE A 390 -0.90 0.62 -17.57
CA PHE A 390 -0.35 1.97 -17.70
C PHE A 390 0.62 2.08 -18.88
N TRP A 391 1.58 1.17 -18.99
CA TRP A 391 2.54 1.22 -20.09
C TRP A 391 1.91 0.85 -21.43
N LEU A 392 1.00 -0.14 -21.46
CA LEU A 392 0.30 -0.54 -22.68
C LEU A 392 -0.54 0.62 -23.23
N HIS A 393 -1.25 1.34 -22.37
CA HIS A 393 -2.04 2.51 -22.74
C HIS A 393 -1.17 3.62 -23.30
N ASP A 394 -0.15 4.06 -22.55
CA ASP A 394 0.70 5.18 -22.96
C ASP A 394 1.51 4.86 -24.23
N SER A 395 2.06 3.66 -24.35
CA SER A 395 2.79 3.25 -25.56
C SER A 395 1.90 3.16 -26.80
N TYR A 396 0.60 2.89 -26.61
CA TYR A 396 -0.36 2.85 -27.70
C TYR A 396 -0.84 4.24 -28.13
N HIS A 397 -1.23 5.08 -27.16
CA HIS A 397 -1.82 6.39 -27.43
C HIS A 397 -0.80 7.51 -27.65
N ASP A 398 0.29 7.51 -26.89
CA ASP A 398 1.36 8.52 -27.02
C ASP A 398 2.49 8.05 -27.96
N GLY A 399 2.56 6.74 -28.25
CA GLY A 399 3.52 6.13 -29.15
C GLY A 399 2.96 5.84 -30.55
N ALA A 400 3.71 5.05 -31.33
CA ALA A 400 3.31 4.63 -32.68
C ALA A 400 2.27 3.48 -32.69
N GLY A 401 1.41 3.39 -31.66
CA GLY A 401 0.42 2.34 -31.53
C GLY A 401 1.03 0.94 -31.51
N PHE A 402 0.42 0.02 -32.27
CA PHE A 402 0.89 -1.36 -32.41
C PHE A 402 2.33 -1.50 -32.91
N HIS A 403 2.85 -0.52 -33.67
CA HIS A 403 4.24 -0.56 -34.11
C HIS A 403 5.20 -0.45 -32.92
N GLU A 404 4.85 0.35 -31.92
CA GLU A 404 5.65 0.53 -30.71
C GLU A 404 5.69 -0.76 -29.88
N TRP A 405 4.56 -1.45 -29.76
CA TRP A 405 4.49 -2.76 -29.11
C TRP A 405 5.34 -3.82 -29.82
N ARG A 406 5.32 -3.83 -31.17
CA ARG A 406 6.16 -4.75 -31.96
C ARG A 406 7.64 -4.41 -31.83
N ARG A 407 7.98 -3.12 -31.78
CA ARG A 407 9.35 -2.63 -31.61
C ARG A 407 9.90 -3.00 -30.23
N GLN A 408 9.11 -2.78 -29.18
CA GLN A 408 9.45 -3.09 -27.79
C GLN A 408 8.77 -4.39 -27.32
N TRP A 409 8.85 -5.45 -28.12
CA TRP A 409 8.12 -6.70 -27.87
C TRP A 409 8.38 -7.31 -26.49
N GLY A 410 9.61 -7.22 -25.97
CA GLY A 410 9.95 -7.72 -24.62
C GLY A 410 9.21 -6.97 -23.51
N GLN A 411 9.12 -5.65 -23.62
CA GLN A 411 8.38 -4.82 -22.66
C GLN A 411 6.86 -5.04 -22.79
N PHE A 412 6.36 -5.21 -24.02
CA PHE A 412 4.97 -5.62 -24.25
C PHE A 412 4.64 -6.96 -23.56
N LEU A 413 5.50 -7.98 -23.72
CA LEU A 413 5.29 -9.28 -23.08
C LEU A 413 5.31 -9.20 -21.56
N LEU A 414 6.22 -8.42 -20.97
CA LEU A 414 6.25 -8.21 -19.52
C LEU A 414 4.99 -7.50 -19.02
N CYS A 415 4.55 -6.44 -19.70
CA CYS A 415 3.31 -5.74 -19.34
C CYS A 415 2.08 -6.63 -19.52
N ALA A 416 1.97 -7.39 -20.61
CA ALA A 416 0.90 -8.34 -20.83
C ALA A 416 0.90 -9.45 -19.75
N PHE A 417 2.09 -9.96 -19.40
CA PHE A 417 2.26 -10.90 -18.29
C PHE A 417 1.75 -10.33 -16.98
N THR A 418 2.01 -9.05 -16.67
CA THR A 418 1.46 -8.43 -15.46
C THR A 418 -0.06 -8.47 -15.43
N VAL A 419 -0.74 -8.06 -16.52
CA VAL A 419 -2.21 -8.08 -16.59
C VAL A 419 -2.75 -9.50 -16.37
N VAL A 420 -2.15 -10.49 -17.01
CA VAL A 420 -2.55 -11.90 -16.87
C VAL A 420 -2.26 -12.44 -15.47
N ALA A 421 -1.11 -12.10 -14.88
CA ALA A 421 -0.73 -12.51 -13.53
C ALA A 421 -1.69 -11.92 -12.49
N GLY A 422 -2.02 -10.63 -12.59
CA GLY A 422 -3.01 -9.98 -11.73
C GLY A 422 -4.39 -10.63 -11.86
N ALA A 423 -4.86 -10.92 -13.07
CA ALA A 423 -6.12 -11.62 -13.30
C ALA A 423 -6.13 -13.03 -12.71
N PHE A 424 -5.04 -13.79 -12.92
CA PHE A 424 -4.89 -15.14 -12.38
C PHE A 424 -4.87 -15.15 -10.85
N ILE A 425 -4.07 -14.27 -10.22
CA ILE A 425 -4.01 -14.13 -8.76
C ILE A 425 -5.38 -13.73 -8.21
N CYS A 426 -6.10 -12.85 -8.89
CA CYS A 426 -7.45 -12.48 -8.49
C CYS A 426 -8.41 -13.67 -8.50
N VAL A 427 -8.48 -14.42 -9.60
CA VAL A 427 -9.44 -15.54 -9.74
C VAL A 427 -9.07 -16.70 -8.83
N ALA A 428 -7.82 -17.15 -8.88
CA ALA A 428 -7.36 -18.29 -8.07
C ALA A 428 -7.34 -17.95 -6.58
N GLY A 429 -6.92 -16.74 -6.21
CA GLY A 429 -6.88 -16.28 -4.82
C GLY A 429 -8.27 -16.12 -4.24
N LEU A 430 -9.23 -15.60 -5.01
CA LEU A 430 -10.61 -15.49 -4.58
C LEU A 430 -11.24 -16.88 -4.39
N TYR A 431 -11.02 -17.80 -5.32
CA TYR A 431 -11.48 -19.18 -5.20
C TYR A 431 -10.97 -19.85 -3.91
N VAL A 432 -9.67 -19.79 -3.67
CA VAL A 432 -9.04 -20.39 -2.49
C VAL A 432 -9.50 -19.70 -1.21
N THR A 433 -9.55 -18.37 -1.18
CA THR A 433 -9.94 -17.65 0.05
C THR A 433 -11.42 -17.86 0.39
N ILE A 434 -12.32 -17.82 -0.59
CA ILE A 434 -13.75 -18.07 -0.36
C ILE A 434 -13.97 -19.51 0.09
N ARG A 435 -13.37 -20.48 -0.60
CA ARG A 435 -13.52 -21.89 -0.23
C ARG A 435 -12.99 -22.13 1.18
N GLY A 436 -11.84 -21.55 1.52
CA GLY A 436 -11.27 -21.64 2.86
C GLY A 436 -12.16 -21.06 3.94
N LEU A 437 -12.77 -19.91 3.65
CA LEU A 437 -13.72 -19.29 4.55
C LEU A 437 -14.97 -20.18 4.75
N VAL A 438 -15.50 -20.77 3.68
CA VAL A 438 -16.65 -21.69 3.73
C VAL A 438 -16.33 -22.95 4.53
N ASP A 439 -15.17 -23.56 4.26
CA ASP A 439 -14.74 -24.80 4.95
C ASP A 439 -14.50 -24.53 6.44
N ALA A 440 -13.87 -23.40 6.79
CA ALA A 440 -13.68 -22.99 8.18
C ALA A 440 -15.01 -22.69 8.91
N TYR A 441 -16.00 -22.11 8.22
CA TYR A 441 -17.35 -21.96 8.79
C TYR A 441 -18.05 -23.30 9.00
N ALA A 442 -17.92 -24.23 8.04
CA ALA A 442 -18.51 -25.56 8.13
C ALA A 442 -17.90 -26.40 9.26
N ASN A 443 -16.59 -26.25 9.50
CA ASN A 443 -15.87 -26.94 10.58
C ASN A 443 -16.04 -26.27 11.96
N GLY A 444 -16.69 -25.10 12.04
CA GLY A 444 -16.86 -24.36 13.29
C GLY A 444 -15.58 -23.69 13.79
N GLU A 445 -14.59 -23.48 12.92
CA GLU A 445 -13.32 -22.81 13.23
C GLU A 445 -13.49 -21.28 13.30
N ILE A 446 -14.50 -20.74 12.62
CA ILE A 446 -14.83 -19.30 12.65
C ILE A 446 -15.90 -19.04 13.72
N PRO A 447 -15.63 -18.17 14.71
CA PRO A 447 -16.66 -17.69 15.62
C PRO A 447 -17.79 -17.01 14.85
N SER A 448 -19.01 -16.99 15.39
CA SER A 448 -20.09 -16.21 14.77
C SER A 448 -19.67 -14.74 14.65
N PRO A 449 -20.04 -14.05 13.56
CA PRO A 449 -19.77 -12.61 13.42
C PRO A 449 -20.21 -11.84 14.66
N PHE A 450 -19.42 -10.85 15.08
CA PHE A 450 -19.65 -10.05 16.28
C PHE A 450 -19.65 -10.83 17.61
N SER A 451 -19.12 -12.06 17.64
CA SER A 451 -18.98 -12.79 18.90
C SER A 451 -17.87 -12.25 19.79
N CYS A 452 -17.94 -12.61 21.07
CA CYS A 452 -16.91 -12.29 22.05
C CYS A 452 -15.76 -13.30 22.14
N LYS A 453 -15.76 -14.33 21.30
CA LYS A 453 -14.76 -15.39 21.30
C LYS A 453 -13.61 -15.11 20.36
#